data_AF-L8H385-F1
#
_entry.id   AF-L8H385-F1
#
_cell.length_a   1.000
_cell.length_b   1.000
_cell.length_c   1.000
_cell.angle_alpha   90.00
_cell.angle_beta   90.00
_cell.angle_gamma   90.00
#
_symmetry.space_group_name_H-M   'P 1'
#
loop_
_entity.id
_entity.type
_entity.pdbx_description
1 polymer ?
#
loop_
_entity_poly.entity_id
_entity_poly.type
_entity_poly.pdbx_seq_one_letter_code
_entity_poly.pdbx_strand_id
1 'polypeptide(L)'
;MQHLAEDPLPLRKAKITLEAALKRAEKARAPFEAATKVAEAARQVAEAARHEAEAARREAESARQVAEAARQEAAAAREQAEAARRQAESARQAAEAARRAAEESRRAAEAQRQAAEEALDEAGRKVEEAEAYLAEVKAKPGKCHGAIWWMEKELEEQKKYLPSSKGGVAKRG
;
A
#
# COMPACT_ATOMS: atom_id res chain seq x y z
N MET A 1 77.99 -22.91 90.39
CA MET A 1 77.90 -23.27 88.96
C MET A 1 77.13 -22.17 88.22
N GLN A 2 77.79 -21.02 88.01
CA GLN A 2 77.28 -19.96 87.16
C GLN A 2 77.64 -20.34 85.72
N HIS A 3 76.76 -21.06 85.03
CA HIS A 3 76.84 -21.17 83.58
C HIS A 3 76.18 -19.93 82.98
N LEU A 4 76.87 -18.79 83.06
CA LEU A 4 76.58 -17.66 82.18
C LEU A 4 77.03 -18.09 80.78
N ALA A 5 76.06 -18.42 79.93
CA ALA A 5 76.26 -18.68 78.53
C ALA A 5 76.69 -17.37 77.83
N GLU A 6 77.98 -17.04 77.91
CA GLU A 6 78.58 -15.98 77.11
C GLU A 6 78.89 -16.53 75.72
N ASP A 7 78.00 -16.22 74.79
CA ASP A 7 78.16 -16.48 73.36
C ASP A 7 79.52 -15.90 72.88
N PRO A 8 80.45 -16.74 72.37
CA PRO A 8 81.80 -16.29 72.05
C PRO A 8 81.77 -15.20 70.97
N LEU A 9 82.58 -14.16 71.17
CA LEU A 9 82.69 -12.97 70.31
C LEU A 9 82.58 -13.21 68.79
N PRO A 10 83.14 -14.29 68.19
CA PRO A 10 82.98 -14.60 66.77
C PRO A 10 81.55 -14.92 66.32
N LEU A 11 80.79 -15.68 67.11
CA LEU A 11 79.40 -16.05 66.80
C LEU A 11 78.47 -14.84 66.91
N ARG A 12 78.67 -14.02 67.95
CA ARG A 12 77.94 -12.75 68.13
C ARG A 12 78.18 -11.79 66.96
N LYS A 13 79.41 -11.68 66.47
CA LYS A 13 79.76 -10.89 65.26
C LYS A 13 79.13 -11.46 63.98
N ALA A 14 79.11 -12.78 63.82
CA ALA A 14 78.47 -13.42 62.67
C ALA A 14 76.96 -13.19 62.64
N LYS A 15 76.28 -13.32 63.79
CA LYS A 15 74.86 -13.02 63.95
C LYS A 15 74.51 -11.57 63.60
N ILE A 16 75.27 -10.60 64.14
CA ILE A 16 75.06 -9.17 63.83
C ILE A 16 75.23 -8.90 62.33
N THR A 17 76.21 -9.54 61.69
CA THR A 17 76.46 -9.39 60.25
C THR A 17 75.33 -9.98 59.41
N LEU A 18 74.81 -11.14 59.79
CA LEU A 18 73.66 -11.78 59.15
C LEU A 18 72.39 -10.94 59.31
N GLU A 19 72.10 -10.44 60.52
CA GLU A 19 70.97 -9.56 60.78
C GLU A 19 71.06 -8.27 59.95
N ALA A 20 72.26 -7.68 59.82
CA ALA A 20 72.47 -6.51 58.97
C ALA A 20 72.28 -6.83 57.47
N ALA A 21 72.70 -8.02 57.01
CA ALA A 21 72.49 -8.47 55.63
C ALA A 21 71.00 -8.71 55.33
N LEU A 22 70.27 -9.36 56.23
CA LEU A 22 68.82 -9.57 56.13
C LEU A 22 68.07 -8.23 56.10
N LYS A 23 68.42 -7.30 56.98
CA LYS A 23 67.80 -5.96 57.01
C LYS A 23 68.08 -5.17 55.73
N ARG A 24 69.26 -5.32 55.12
CA ARG A 24 69.56 -4.75 53.81
C ARG A 24 68.75 -5.41 52.70
N ALA A 25 68.61 -6.74 52.71
CA ALA A 25 67.81 -7.47 51.72
C ALA A 25 66.32 -7.10 51.80
N GLU A 26 65.78 -6.98 53.02
CA GLU A 26 64.40 -6.54 53.26
C GLU A 26 64.17 -5.10 52.77
N LYS A 27 65.10 -4.18 53.09
CA LYS A 27 65.05 -2.80 52.61
C LYS A 27 65.17 -2.72 51.08
N ALA A 28 65.94 -3.61 50.45
CA ALA A 28 66.06 -3.71 49.01
C ALA A 28 64.79 -4.29 48.35
N ARG A 29 64.05 -5.18 49.03
CA ARG A 29 62.82 -5.82 48.54
C ARG A 29 61.59 -4.91 48.66
N ALA A 30 61.50 -4.09 49.70
CA ALA A 30 60.39 -3.17 49.94
C ALA A 30 59.96 -2.33 48.71
N PRO A 31 60.86 -1.69 47.93
CA PRO A 31 60.45 -0.93 46.74
C PRO A 31 59.88 -1.81 45.63
N PHE A 32 60.34 -3.06 45.47
CA PHE A 32 59.79 -3.99 44.47
C PHE A 32 58.38 -4.45 44.84
N GLU A 33 58.12 -4.71 46.12
CA GLU A 33 56.77 -5.07 46.58
C GLU A 33 55.81 -3.88 46.43
N ALA A 34 56.27 -2.66 46.74
CA ALA A 34 55.48 -1.45 46.49
C ALA A 34 55.18 -1.27 44.99
N ALA A 35 56.19 -1.44 44.12
CA ALA A 35 56.00 -1.36 42.67
C ALA A 35 55.05 -2.44 42.14
N THR A 36 55.12 -3.66 42.69
CA THR A 36 54.23 -4.77 42.32
C THR A 36 52.78 -4.44 42.67
N LYS A 37 52.52 -3.94 43.89
CA LYS A 37 51.17 -3.53 44.30
C LYS A 37 50.60 -2.41 43.42
N VAL A 38 51.43 -1.45 43.03
CA VAL A 38 51.02 -0.37 42.11
C VAL A 38 50.69 -0.95 40.72
N ALA A 39 51.51 -1.87 40.21
CA ALA A 39 51.27 -2.51 38.93
C ALA A 39 49.99 -3.35 38.92
N GLU A 40 49.71 -4.09 40.01
CA GLU A 40 48.47 -4.86 40.18
C GLU A 40 47.24 -3.95 40.23
N ALA A 41 47.31 -2.85 41.00
CA ALA A 41 46.23 -1.87 41.05
C ALA A 41 45.98 -1.25 39.66
N ALA A 42 47.05 -0.89 38.93
CA ALA A 42 46.92 -0.37 37.56
C ALA A 42 46.30 -1.39 36.59
N ARG A 43 46.64 -2.68 36.73
CA ARG A 43 46.01 -3.75 35.93
C ARG A 43 44.52 -3.89 36.23
N GLN A 44 44.13 -3.88 37.50
CA GLN A 44 42.71 -3.95 37.89
C GLN A 44 41.90 -2.78 37.32
N VAL A 45 42.46 -1.56 37.36
CA VAL A 45 41.83 -0.38 36.76
C VAL A 45 41.68 -0.54 35.25
N ALA A 46 42.72 -1.04 34.56
CA ALA A 46 42.66 -1.26 33.12
C ALA A 46 41.64 -2.35 32.72
N GLU A 47 41.53 -3.43 33.51
CA GLU A 47 40.54 -4.48 33.31
C GLU A 47 39.11 -3.97 33.51
N ALA A 48 38.88 -3.18 34.58
CA ALA A 48 37.59 -2.54 34.82
C ALA A 48 37.19 -1.62 33.64
N ALA A 49 38.10 -0.75 33.19
CA ALA A 49 37.86 0.12 32.04
C ALA A 49 37.58 -0.67 30.74
N ARG A 50 38.26 -1.81 30.54
CA ARG A 50 37.99 -2.69 29.39
C ARG A 50 36.59 -3.30 29.46
N HIS A 51 36.15 -3.76 30.64
CA HIS A 51 34.82 -4.31 30.82
C HIS A 51 33.72 -3.26 30.60
N GLU A 52 33.92 -2.03 31.08
CA GLU A 52 33.00 -0.92 30.81
C GLU A 52 32.91 -0.60 29.31
N ALA A 53 34.04 -0.54 28.61
CA ALA A 53 34.07 -0.32 27.17
C ALA A 53 33.36 -1.45 26.39
N GLU A 54 33.52 -2.71 26.82
CA GLU A 54 32.83 -3.84 26.21
C GLU A 54 31.31 -3.79 26.47
N ALA A 55 30.88 -3.42 27.68
CA ALA A 55 29.47 -3.23 28.00
C ALA A 55 28.86 -2.13 27.13
N ALA A 56 29.51 -0.98 27.03
CA ALA A 56 29.07 0.13 26.17
C ALA A 56 28.99 -0.27 24.68
N ARG A 57 29.94 -1.08 24.20
CA ARG A 57 29.91 -1.61 22.83
C ARG A 57 28.70 -2.51 22.61
N ARG A 58 28.39 -3.41 23.55
CA ARG A 58 27.24 -4.32 23.46
C ARG A 58 25.92 -3.54 23.47
N GLU A 59 25.82 -2.52 24.30
CA GLU A 59 24.64 -1.64 24.33
C GLU A 59 24.46 -0.90 23.00
N ALA A 60 25.53 -0.34 22.44
CA ALA A 60 25.49 0.34 21.15
C ALA A 60 25.11 -0.62 20.00
N GLU A 61 25.59 -1.86 20.03
CA GLU A 61 25.22 -2.90 19.06
C GLU A 61 23.74 -3.28 19.18
N SER A 62 23.23 -3.48 20.39
CA SER A 62 21.81 -3.72 20.65
C SER A 62 20.95 -2.57 20.13
N ALA A 63 21.34 -1.32 20.39
CA ALA A 63 20.62 -0.15 19.91
C ALA A 63 20.59 -0.07 18.37
N ARG A 64 21.70 -0.45 17.71
CA ARG A 64 21.76 -0.53 16.24
C ARG A 64 20.81 -1.58 15.69
N GLN A 65 20.76 -2.77 16.30
CA GLN A 65 19.86 -3.84 15.88
C GLN A 65 18.39 -3.43 16.00
N VAL A 66 18.01 -2.75 17.09
CA VAL A 66 16.66 -2.21 17.26
C VAL A 66 16.35 -1.16 16.18
N ALA A 67 17.28 -0.25 15.90
CA ALA A 67 17.10 0.76 14.87
C ALA A 67 16.98 0.15 13.46
N GLU A 68 17.71 -0.91 13.17
CA GLU A 68 17.64 -1.63 11.90
C GLU A 68 16.31 -2.37 11.74
N ALA A 69 15.85 -3.06 12.79
CA ALA A 69 14.53 -3.71 12.80
C ALA A 69 13.40 -2.68 12.56
N ALA A 70 13.45 -1.54 13.24
CA ALA A 70 12.46 -0.46 13.03
C ALA A 70 12.50 0.10 11.59
N ARG A 71 13.68 0.19 10.97
CA ARG A 71 13.80 0.60 9.56
C ARG A 71 13.20 -0.43 8.61
N GLN A 72 13.41 -1.72 8.85
CA GLN A 72 12.83 -2.80 8.05
C GLN A 72 11.31 -2.79 8.15
N GLU A 73 10.76 -2.64 9.36
CA GLU A 73 9.32 -2.53 9.57
C GLU A 73 8.72 -1.31 8.85
N ALA A 74 9.37 -0.15 8.95
CA ALA A 74 8.95 1.05 8.24
C ALA A 74 9.01 0.89 6.71
N ALA A 75 10.00 0.16 6.17
CA ALA A 75 10.09 -0.15 4.76
C ALA A 75 8.94 -1.07 4.30
N ALA A 76 8.67 -2.14 5.06
CA ALA A 76 7.56 -3.05 4.77
C ALA A 76 6.21 -2.33 4.79
N ALA A 77 5.98 -1.44 5.77
CA ALA A 77 4.76 -0.64 5.83
C ALA A 77 4.61 0.30 4.61
N ARG A 78 5.71 0.87 4.11
CA ARG A 78 5.69 1.70 2.89
C ARG A 78 5.35 0.88 1.65
N GLU A 79 5.91 -0.31 1.50
CA GLU A 79 5.60 -1.20 0.38
C GLU A 79 4.12 -1.61 0.37
N GLN A 80 3.56 -1.94 1.54
CA GLN A 80 2.14 -2.25 1.68
C GLN A 80 1.24 -1.06 1.30
N ALA A 81 1.61 0.15 1.75
CA ALA A 81 0.87 1.36 1.39
C ALA A 81 0.94 1.64 -0.11
N GLU A 82 2.08 1.42 -0.76
CA GLU A 82 2.22 1.59 -2.20
C GLU A 82 1.40 0.55 -2.98
N ALA A 83 1.40 -0.72 -2.54
CA ALA A 83 0.57 -1.77 -3.13
C ALA A 83 -0.92 -1.42 -3.04
N ALA A 84 -1.39 -0.95 -1.89
CA ALA A 84 -2.77 -0.51 -1.70
C ALA A 84 -3.12 0.68 -2.62
N ARG A 85 -2.19 1.64 -2.79
CA ARG A 85 -2.39 2.77 -3.72
C ARG A 85 -2.56 2.30 -5.16
N ARG A 86 -1.71 1.37 -5.62
CA ARG A 86 -1.78 0.82 -6.98
C ARG A 86 -3.09 0.07 -7.22
N GLN A 87 -3.57 -0.69 -6.24
CA GLN A 87 -4.87 -1.36 -6.33
C GLN A 87 -6.03 -0.36 -6.42
N ALA A 88 -6.01 0.70 -5.61
CA ALA A 88 -7.04 1.73 -5.65
C ALA A 88 -7.04 2.49 -7.00
N GLU A 89 -5.86 2.75 -7.57
CA GLU A 89 -5.74 3.38 -8.89
C GLU A 89 -6.29 2.49 -10.01
N SER A 90 -5.96 1.19 -9.99
CA SER A 90 -6.51 0.22 -10.93
C SER A 90 -8.05 0.12 -10.84
N ALA A 91 -8.60 0.09 -9.63
CA ALA A 91 -10.04 0.09 -9.42
C ALA A 91 -10.72 1.35 -9.95
N ARG A 92 -10.10 2.53 -9.80
CA ARG A 92 -10.60 3.79 -10.36
C ARG A 92 -10.63 3.76 -11.89
N GLN A 93 -9.56 3.27 -12.53
CA GLN A 93 -9.50 3.15 -13.98
C GLN A 93 -10.58 2.20 -14.52
N ALA A 94 -10.80 1.07 -13.85
CA ALA A 94 -11.86 0.13 -14.21
C ALA A 94 -13.26 0.76 -14.08
N ALA A 95 -13.51 1.51 -13.00
CA ALA A 95 -14.77 2.22 -12.80
C ALA A 95 -15.00 3.30 -13.86
N GLU A 96 -13.95 4.04 -14.25
CA GLU A 96 -14.04 5.04 -15.32
C GLU A 96 -14.34 4.41 -16.67
N ALA A 97 -13.68 3.29 -17.00
CA ALA A 97 -13.95 2.53 -18.22
C ALA A 97 -15.41 2.04 -18.28
N ALA A 98 -15.91 1.48 -17.17
CA ALA A 98 -17.30 1.05 -17.06
C ALA A 98 -18.30 2.20 -17.25
N ARG A 99 -18.00 3.38 -16.67
CA ARG A 99 -18.81 4.59 -16.85
C ARG A 99 -18.86 5.02 -18.31
N ARG A 100 -17.72 5.02 -19.02
CA ARG A 100 -17.66 5.38 -20.45
C ARG A 100 -18.48 4.43 -21.31
N ALA A 101 -18.35 3.12 -21.08
CA ALA A 101 -19.13 2.11 -21.79
C ALA A 101 -20.64 2.27 -21.56
N ALA A 102 -21.05 2.57 -20.32
CA ALA A 102 -22.46 2.83 -20.00
C ALA A 102 -22.98 4.10 -20.70
N GLU A 103 -22.17 5.15 -20.80
CA GLU A 103 -22.52 6.38 -21.50
C GLU A 103 -22.66 6.15 -23.02
N GLU A 104 -21.76 5.38 -23.62
CA GLU A 104 -21.85 4.98 -25.04
C GLU A 104 -23.12 4.17 -25.31
N SER A 105 -23.43 3.20 -24.45
CA SER A 105 -24.66 2.41 -24.54
C SER A 105 -25.91 3.29 -24.45
N ARG A 106 -25.92 4.28 -23.54
CA ARG A 106 -27.03 5.24 -23.44
C ARG A 106 -27.18 6.06 -24.72
N ARG A 107 -26.08 6.58 -25.27
CA ARG A 107 -26.11 7.36 -26.53
C ARG A 107 -26.62 6.51 -27.70
N ALA A 108 -26.20 5.25 -27.79
CA ALA A 108 -26.69 4.34 -28.81
C ALA A 108 -28.20 4.09 -28.66
N ALA A 109 -28.68 3.85 -27.44
CA ALA A 109 -30.11 3.65 -27.19
C ALA A 109 -30.94 4.90 -27.50
N GLU A 110 -30.43 6.10 -27.21
CA GLU A 110 -31.06 7.37 -27.54
C GLU A 110 -31.13 7.59 -29.05
N ALA A 111 -30.04 7.32 -29.79
CA ALA A 111 -30.02 7.39 -31.24
C ALA A 111 -31.04 6.41 -31.87
N GLN A 112 -31.15 5.19 -31.34
CA GLN A 112 -32.17 4.22 -31.80
C GLN A 112 -33.60 4.71 -31.52
N ARG A 113 -33.84 5.35 -30.38
CA ARG A 113 -35.15 5.95 -30.08
C ARG A 113 -35.48 7.09 -31.05
N GLN A 114 -34.53 7.98 -31.32
CA GLN A 114 -34.71 9.08 -32.27
C GLN A 114 -34.99 8.55 -33.69
N ALA A 115 -34.21 7.58 -34.17
CA ALA A 115 -34.45 6.96 -35.47
C ALA A 115 -35.83 6.28 -35.57
N ALA A 116 -36.27 5.62 -34.49
CA ALA A 116 -37.61 5.02 -34.44
C ALA A 116 -38.72 6.08 -34.44
N GLU A 117 -38.53 7.21 -33.74
CA GLU A 117 -39.47 8.33 -33.74
C GLU A 117 -39.55 9.00 -35.11
N GLU A 118 -38.42 9.25 -35.76
CA GLU A 118 -38.35 9.78 -37.13
C GLU A 118 -39.06 8.85 -38.14
N ALA A 119 -38.86 7.54 -38.01
CA ALA A 119 -39.54 6.56 -38.87
C ALA A 119 -41.06 6.55 -38.64
N LEU A 120 -41.51 6.71 -37.40
CA LEU A 120 -42.94 6.83 -37.08
C LEU A 120 -43.53 8.14 -37.63
N ASP A 121 -42.77 9.24 -37.58
CA ASP A 121 -43.17 10.53 -38.13
C ASP A 121 -43.28 10.49 -39.66
N GLU A 122 -42.33 9.82 -40.33
CA GLU A 122 -42.40 9.59 -41.77
C GLU A 122 -43.59 8.69 -42.15
N ALA A 123 -43.82 7.60 -41.42
CA ALA A 123 -44.97 6.74 -41.64
C ALA A 123 -46.29 7.49 -41.46
N GLY A 124 -46.39 8.32 -40.41
CA GLY A 124 -47.55 9.19 -40.16
C GLY A 124 -47.83 10.14 -41.32
N ARG A 125 -46.80 10.84 -41.82
CA ARG A 125 -46.92 11.74 -42.99
C ARG A 125 -47.41 11.01 -44.23
N LYS A 126 -46.88 9.82 -44.52
CA LYS A 126 -47.31 9.02 -45.68
C LYS A 126 -48.77 8.58 -45.58
N VAL A 127 -49.23 8.23 -44.39
CA VAL A 127 -50.65 7.91 -44.15
C VAL A 127 -51.52 9.14 -44.38
N GLU A 128 -51.13 10.31 -43.87
CA GLU A 128 -51.86 11.57 -44.08
C GLU A 128 -51.93 11.95 -45.58
N GLU A 129 -50.81 11.83 -46.30
CA GLU A 129 -50.77 12.04 -47.75
C GLU A 129 -51.70 11.07 -48.51
N ALA A 130 -51.70 9.79 -48.12
CA ALA A 130 -52.59 8.79 -48.71
C ALA A 130 -54.08 9.05 -48.41
N GLU A 131 -54.39 9.53 -47.20
CA GLU A 131 -55.75 9.96 -46.83
C GLU A 131 -56.21 11.15 -47.66
N ALA A 132 -55.34 12.15 -47.84
CA ALA A 132 -55.63 13.32 -48.67
C ALA A 132 -55.87 12.93 -50.13
N TYR A 133 -55.02 12.06 -50.70
CA TYR A 133 -55.20 11.54 -52.05
C TYR A 133 -56.51 10.78 -52.21
N LEU A 134 -56.84 9.91 -51.25
CA LEU A 134 -58.09 9.15 -51.26
C LEU A 134 -59.31 10.08 -51.19
N ALA A 135 -59.25 11.16 -50.41
CA ALA A 135 -60.29 12.18 -50.35
C ALA A 135 -60.47 12.89 -51.71
N GLU A 136 -59.38 13.23 -52.38
CA GLU A 136 -59.42 13.83 -53.72
C GLU A 136 -60.04 12.88 -54.77
N VAL A 137 -59.62 11.61 -54.79
CA VAL A 137 -60.16 10.59 -55.71
C VAL A 137 -61.65 10.38 -55.48
N LYS A 138 -62.11 10.40 -54.21
CA LYS A 138 -63.53 10.33 -53.86
C LYS A 138 -64.34 11.52 -54.37
N ALA A 139 -63.74 12.71 -54.47
CA ALA A 139 -64.43 13.90 -54.96
C ALA A 139 -64.67 13.89 -56.49
N LYS A 140 -63.89 13.13 -57.26
CA LYS A 140 -63.95 13.14 -58.73
C LYS A 140 -65.23 12.46 -59.29
N PRO A 141 -65.85 13.00 -60.36
CA PRO A 141 -66.95 12.35 -61.08
C PRO A 141 -66.45 11.16 -61.92
N GLY A 142 -67.27 10.12 -62.10
CA GLY A 142 -66.93 8.95 -62.93
C GLY A 142 -65.98 7.91 -62.29
N LYS A 143 -65.77 7.98 -60.97
CA LYS A 143 -64.87 7.11 -60.20
C LYS A 143 -65.39 5.65 -60.05
N CYS A 144 -64.46 4.70 -60.03
CA CYS A 144 -64.75 3.28 -59.76
C CYS A 144 -64.80 3.00 -58.26
N HIS A 145 -65.98 2.65 -57.75
CA HIS A 145 -66.21 2.42 -56.32
C HIS A 145 -65.41 1.24 -55.75
N GLY A 146 -65.17 0.19 -56.55
CA GLY A 146 -64.38 -0.96 -56.11
C GLY A 146 -62.91 -0.63 -55.85
N ALA A 147 -62.31 0.25 -56.68
CA ALA A 147 -60.93 0.69 -56.49
C ALA A 147 -60.77 1.55 -55.23
N ILE A 148 -61.74 2.42 -54.95
CA ILE A 148 -61.76 3.25 -53.73
C ILE A 148 -61.90 2.39 -52.48
N TRP A 149 -62.77 1.39 -52.51
CA TRP A 149 -62.94 0.47 -51.38
C TRP A 149 -61.65 -0.29 -51.03
N TRP A 150 -60.90 -0.75 -52.04
CA TRP A 150 -59.60 -1.38 -51.81
C TRP A 150 -58.57 -0.41 -51.23
N MET A 151 -58.52 0.83 -51.73
CA MET A 151 -57.63 1.87 -51.19
C MET A 151 -57.98 2.23 -49.73
N GLU A 152 -59.27 2.35 -49.40
CA GLU A 152 -59.74 2.56 -48.03
C GLU A 152 -59.30 1.43 -47.09
N LYS A 153 -59.47 0.19 -47.52
CA LYS A 153 -59.15 -0.99 -46.73
C LYS A 153 -57.65 -1.16 -46.51
N GLU A 154 -56.86 -0.90 -47.55
CA GLU A 154 -55.39 -0.91 -47.46
C GLU A 154 -54.92 0.17 -46.47
N LEU A 155 -55.46 1.38 -46.56
CA LEU A 155 -55.12 2.47 -45.65
C LEU A 155 -55.52 2.16 -44.20
N GLU A 156 -56.70 1.57 -43.99
CA GLU A 156 -57.12 1.08 -42.67
C GLU A 156 -56.16 0.03 -42.11
N GLU A 157 -55.65 -0.88 -42.95
CA GLU A 157 -54.65 -1.88 -42.54
C GLU A 157 -53.32 -1.23 -42.16
N GLN A 158 -52.81 -0.29 -42.95
CA GLN A 158 -51.58 0.44 -42.63
C GLN A 158 -51.69 1.21 -41.30
N LYS A 159 -52.86 1.83 -41.05
CA LYS A 159 -53.13 2.56 -39.80
C LYS A 159 -53.12 1.66 -38.55
N LYS A 160 -53.29 0.34 -38.67
CA LYS A 160 -53.21 -0.57 -37.50
C LYS A 160 -51.81 -0.71 -36.91
N TYR A 161 -50.78 -0.34 -37.67
CA TYR A 161 -49.38 -0.46 -37.27
C TYR A 161 -48.77 0.87 -36.83
N LEU A 162 -49.52 1.97 -36.93
CA LEU A 162 -49.11 3.26 -36.39
C LEU A 162 -49.64 3.44 -34.95
N PRO A 163 -48.92 4.19 -34.10
CA PRO A 163 -49.45 4.60 -32.82
C PRO A 163 -50.61 5.57 -32.99
N SER A 164 -51.57 5.56 -32.06
CA SER A 164 -52.74 6.44 -32.11
C SER A 164 -52.39 7.94 -32.16
N SER A 165 -51.25 8.33 -31.60
CA SER A 165 -50.71 9.70 -31.67
C SER A 165 -50.29 10.14 -33.08
N LYS A 166 -50.11 9.20 -34.01
CA LYS A 166 -49.72 9.43 -35.41
C LYS A 166 -50.80 8.96 -36.40
N GLY A 167 -52.06 9.01 -35.99
CA GLY A 167 -53.19 8.64 -36.85
C GLY A 167 -53.48 7.14 -36.92
N GLY A 168 -52.82 6.32 -36.10
CA GLY A 168 -53.09 4.89 -36.04
C GLY A 168 -54.47 4.53 -35.47
N VAL A 169 -55.00 3.38 -35.89
CA VAL A 169 -56.26 2.82 -35.39
C VAL A 169 -55.96 1.63 -34.49
N ALA A 170 -56.53 1.61 -33.29
CA ALA A 170 -56.34 0.51 -32.36
C ALA A 170 -56.75 -0.84 -33.01
N LYS A 171 -55.88 -1.84 -32.92
CA LYS A 171 -56.26 -3.22 -33.24
C LYS A 171 -57.37 -3.63 -32.27
N ARG A 172 -58.60 -3.77 -32.76
CA ARG A 172 -59.66 -4.48 -32.03
C ARG A 172 -59.19 -5.94 -31.90
N GLY A 173 -59.01 -6.39 -30.65
CA GLY A 173 -58.65 -7.76 -30.31
C GLY A 173 -59.74 -8.75 -30.67
#